data_AF-A0A7K3WUJ6-F1
#
_entry.id   AF-A0A7K3WUJ6-F1
#
_cell.length_a   1.000
_cell.length_b   1.000
_cell.length_c   1.000
_cell.angle_alpha   90.00
_cell.angle_beta   90.00
_cell.angle_gamma   90.00
#
_symmetry.space_group_name_H-M   'P 1'
#
loop_
_entity.id
_entity.type
_entity.pdbx_description
1 polymer ?
#
loop_
_entity_poly.entity_id
_entity_poly.type
_entity_poly.pdbx_seq_one_letter_code
_entity_poly.pdbx_strand_id
1 'polypeptide(L)'
;MYNIVDCTVLKEETDFNVTASINSLGGSLELECKIPIDRKIALELLSTTRKNLVGNRFYKSGEKIEIPLQQHNADSFTLEISDENGNAITRYRIMRSYC
;
A
#
# COMPACT_ATOMS: atom_id res chain seq x y z
N MET A 1 -2.25 -15.44 -8.26
CA MET A 1 -2.79 -14.71 -7.08
C MET A 1 -1.76 -13.68 -6.63
N TYR A 2 -2.09 -12.62 -5.89
CA TYR A 2 -1.07 -11.73 -5.28
C TYR A 2 -1.01 -11.99 -3.78
N ASN A 3 0.19 -11.88 -3.20
CA ASN A 3 0.42 -12.02 -1.77
C ASN A 3 1.34 -10.90 -1.27
N ILE A 4 1.08 -10.39 -0.06
CA ILE A 4 2.04 -9.57 0.67
C ILE A 4 3.11 -10.53 1.21
N VAL A 5 4.36 -10.33 0.82
CA VAL A 5 5.49 -11.19 1.20
C VAL A 5 6.40 -10.54 2.23
N ASP A 6 6.29 -9.22 2.40
CA ASP A 6 7.05 -8.45 3.39
C ASP A 6 6.27 -7.22 3.83
N CYS A 7 6.40 -6.87 5.11
CA CYS A 7 5.96 -5.61 5.69
C CYS A 7 7.09 -5.09 6.57
N THR A 8 7.65 -3.95 6.19
CA THR A 8 8.71 -3.28 6.92
C THR A 8 8.16 -1.98 7.51
N VAL A 9 8.18 -1.87 8.84
CA VAL A 9 7.94 -0.59 9.53
C VAL A 9 9.25 0.21 9.53
N LEU A 10 9.24 1.36 8.87
CA LEU A 10 10.39 2.26 8.72
C LEU A 10 10.44 3.30 9.85
N LYS A 11 9.27 3.71 10.35
CA LYS A 11 9.14 4.65 11.47
C LYS A 11 7.93 4.28 12.32
N GLU A 12 8.13 4.18 13.62
CA GLU A 12 7.02 4.03 14.57
C GLU A 12 6.37 5.40 14.80
N GLU A 13 5.08 5.48 14.53
CA GLU A 13 4.24 6.65 14.80
C GLU A 13 3.10 6.22 15.72
N THR A 14 3.02 6.82 16.90
CA THR A 14 1.91 6.59 17.84
C THR A 14 0.60 7.01 17.19
N ASP A 15 -0.44 6.18 17.33
CA ASP A 15 -1.78 6.39 16.74
C ASP A 15 -1.84 6.35 15.20
N PHE A 16 -0.79 5.87 14.55
CA PHE A 16 -0.74 5.66 13.10
C PHE A 16 -0.68 4.16 12.80
N ASN A 17 -1.80 3.60 12.35
CA ASN A 17 -1.85 2.20 11.94
C ASN A 17 -2.46 2.10 10.54
N VAL A 18 -1.65 1.67 9.58
CA VAL A 18 -2.12 1.38 8.22
C VAL A 18 -1.83 -0.07 7.92
N THR A 19 -2.89 -0.84 7.74
CA THR A 19 -2.84 -2.27 7.42
C THR A 19 -3.15 -2.47 5.95
N ALA A 20 -2.37 -3.31 5.30
CA ALA A 20 -2.58 -3.74 3.92
C ALA A 20 -3.00 -5.22 3.90
N SER A 21 -3.95 -5.57 3.04
CA SER A 21 -4.35 -6.94 2.79
C SER A 21 -4.63 -7.16 1.30
N ILE A 22 -4.61 -8.42 0.86
CA ILE A 22 -4.98 -8.77 -0.52
C ILE A 22 -6.34 -9.46 -0.48
N ASN A 23 -7.29 -8.92 -1.22
CA ASN A 23 -8.57 -9.58 -1.44
C ASN A 23 -8.36 -10.81 -2.33
N SER A 24 -8.63 -12.00 -1.80
CA SER A 24 -8.42 -13.27 -2.48
C SER A 24 -9.35 -13.53 -3.66
N LEU A 25 -10.51 -12.87 -3.73
CA LEU A 25 -11.49 -13.03 -4.80
C LEU A 25 -11.17 -12.15 -6.02
N GLY A 26 -10.68 -10.93 -5.80
CA GLY A 26 -10.41 -9.94 -6.85
C GLY A 26 -8.93 -9.69 -7.16
N GLY A 27 -8.02 -10.10 -6.28
CA GLY A 27 -6.59 -9.76 -6.37
C GLY A 27 -6.32 -8.26 -6.19
N SER A 28 -7.26 -7.52 -5.59
CA SER A 28 -7.10 -6.12 -5.22
C SER A 28 -6.33 -5.99 -3.91
N LEU A 29 -5.45 -4.99 -3.84
CA LEU A 29 -4.85 -4.52 -2.60
C LEU A 29 -5.88 -3.67 -1.86
N GLU A 30 -6.22 -4.08 -0.64
CA GLU A 30 -7.10 -3.34 0.26
C GLU A 30 -6.29 -2.73 1.40
N LEU A 31 -6.58 -1.47 1.73
CA LEU A 31 -5.94 -0.79 2.85
C LEU A 31 -6.97 -0.24 3.81
N GLU A 32 -6.66 -0.41 5.10
CA GLU A 32 -7.38 0.18 6.21
C GLU A 32 -6.44 1.13 6.94
N CYS A 33 -6.84 2.40 6.98
CA CYS A 33 -6.05 3.48 7.55
C CYS A 33 -6.72 3.97 8.84
N LYS A 34 -6.09 3.68 9.98
CA LYS A 34 -6.44 4.20 11.29
C LYS A 34 -5.40 5.23 11.70
N ILE A 35 -5.66 6.47 11.32
CA ILE A 35 -4.81 7.65 11.59
C ILE A 35 -5.64 8.74 12.28
N PRO A 36 -5.03 9.74 12.92
CA PRO A 36 -5.75 10.92 13.43
C PRO A 36 -6.50 11.67 12.32
N ILE A 37 -7.66 12.25 12.63
CA ILE A 37 -8.56 12.90 11.64
C ILE A 37 -7.95 14.15 10.98
N ASP A 38 -7.00 14.78 11.65
CA ASP A 38 -6.24 15.94 11.20
C ASP A 38 -5.06 15.58 10.30
N ARG A 39 -4.70 14.29 10.20
CA ARG A 39 -3.56 13.82 9.40
C ARG A 39 -3.98 13.21 8.07
N LYS A 40 -3.03 13.16 7.15
CA LYS A 40 -3.14 12.45 5.87
C LYS A 40 -1.93 11.56 5.65
N ILE A 41 -2.11 10.56 4.80
CA ILE A 41 -1.03 9.71 4.32
C ILE A 41 -0.89 9.85 2.82
N ALA A 42 0.35 9.84 2.34
CA ALA A 42 0.63 9.60 0.94
C ALA A 42 0.84 8.10 0.75
N LEU A 43 0.22 7.56 -0.30
CA LEU A 43 0.44 6.18 -0.71
C LEU A 43 1.10 6.20 -2.07
N GLU A 44 2.19 5.46 -2.22
CA GLU A 44 2.86 5.27 -3.50
C GLU A 44 2.95 3.78 -3.82
N LEU A 45 2.29 3.37 -4.90
CA LEU A 45 2.39 2.01 -5.41
C LEU A 45 3.32 2.00 -6.62
N LEU A 46 4.46 1.30 -6.50
CA LEU A 46 5.43 1.16 -7.56
C LEU A 46 5.38 -0.27 -8.13
N SER A 47 5.23 -0.37 -9.45
CA SER A 47 5.49 -1.62 -10.16
C SER A 47 7.00 -1.82 -10.22
N THR A 48 7.54 -2.85 -9.58
CA THR A 48 8.99 -3.10 -9.58
C THR A 48 9.48 -3.68 -10.91
N THR A 49 8.62 -4.38 -11.65
CA THR A 49 8.92 -4.89 -13.00
C THR A 49 9.10 -3.74 -14.01
N ARG A 50 8.30 -2.67 -13.89
CA ARG A 50 8.32 -1.54 -14.83
C ARG A 50 8.99 -0.29 -14.27
N LYS A 51 9.36 -0.28 -12.99
CA LYS A 51 9.83 0.89 -12.20
C LYS A 51 8.94 2.12 -12.37
N ASN A 52 7.63 1.92 -12.54
CA ASN A 52 6.68 2.99 -12.76
C ASN A 52 5.78 3.17 -11.54
N LEU A 53 5.50 4.44 -11.22
CA LEU A 53 4.49 4.81 -10.26
C LEU A 53 3.11 4.47 -10.83
N VAL A 54 2.39 3.61 -10.12
CA VAL A 54 1.09 3.06 -10.53
C VAL A 54 -0.05 3.84 -9.85
N GLY A 55 0.20 4.38 -8.66
CA GLY A 55 -0.73 5.26 -7.97
C GLY A 55 0.01 6.11 -6.95
N ASN A 56 -0.36 7.39 -6.90
CA ASN A 56 -0.04 8.30 -5.81
C ASN A 56 -1.30 9.06 -5.43
N ARG A 57 -1.71 8.96 -4.16
CA ARG A 57 -2.86 9.70 -3.64
C ARG A 57 -2.73 9.91 -2.13
N PHE A 58 -3.31 11.02 -1.67
CA PHE A 58 -3.47 11.31 -0.26
C PHE A 58 -4.76 10.70 0.29
N TYR A 59 -4.69 10.08 1.46
CA TYR A 59 -5.82 9.42 2.12
C TYR A 59 -5.97 9.90 3.57
N LYS A 60 -7.22 9.88 4.04
CA LYS A 60 -7.64 10.23 5.41
C LYS A 60 -8.06 8.99 6.19
N SER A 61 -8.19 9.17 7.50
CA SER A 61 -8.71 8.13 8.39
C SER A 61 -10.09 7.64 7.96
N GLY A 62 -10.30 6.32 7.96
CA GLY A 62 -11.57 5.69 7.60
C GLY A 62 -11.87 5.60 6.11
N GLU A 63 -10.99 6.10 5.23
CA GLU A 63 -11.12 5.84 3.79
C GLU A 63 -10.71 4.40 3.47
N LYS A 64 -11.61 3.63 2.86
CA LYS A 64 -11.29 2.31 2.29
C LYS A 64 -10.62 2.51 0.94
N ILE A 65 -9.42 1.95 0.78
CA ILE A 65 -8.66 2.02 -0.47
C ILE A 65 -8.66 0.63 -1.09
N GLU A 66 -9.03 0.55 -2.36
CA GLU A 66 -8.94 -0.68 -3.15
C GLU A 66 -8.17 -0.41 -4.44
N ILE A 67 -7.08 -1.14 -4.66
CA ILE A 67 -6.23 -1.01 -5.86
C ILE A 67 -6.21 -2.35 -6.61
N PRO A 68 -6.79 -2.45 -7.82
CA PRO A 68 -6.86 -3.70 -8.57
C PRO A 68 -5.51 -4.05 -9.21
N LEU A 69 -4.64 -4.77 -8.49
CA LEU A 69 -3.27 -5.10 -8.92
C LEU A 69 -3.20 -5.84 -10.27
N GLN A 70 -4.22 -6.62 -10.61
CA GLN A 70 -4.28 -7.36 -11.88
C GLN A 70 -4.30 -6.44 -13.11
N GLN A 71 -4.84 -5.22 -12.99
CA GLN A 71 -4.94 -4.28 -14.12
C GLN A 71 -3.60 -3.65 -14.50
N HIS A 72 -2.59 -3.74 -13.62
CA HIS A 72 -1.31 -3.06 -13.78
C HIS A 72 -0.21 -3.93 -14.42
N ASN A 73 -0.53 -5.20 -14.78
CA ASN A 73 0.33 -6.14 -15.51
C ASN A 73 1.81 -6.12 -15.06
N ALA A 74 2.02 -6.38 -13.77
CA ALA A 74 3.32 -6.46 -13.12
C ALA A 74 3.37 -7.66 -12.17
N ASP A 75 4.54 -8.27 -12.02
CA ASP A 75 4.70 -9.47 -11.20
C ASP A 75 5.02 -9.15 -9.74
N SER A 76 5.42 -7.91 -9.46
CA SER A 76 5.65 -7.44 -8.10
C SER A 76 5.41 -5.95 -7.96
N PHE A 77 4.99 -5.56 -6.76
CA PHE A 77 4.75 -4.19 -6.37
C PHE A 77 5.46 -3.87 -5.05
N THR A 78 5.87 -2.62 -4.93
CA THR A 78 6.27 -2.03 -3.66
C THR A 78 5.26 -0.96 -3.34
N LEU A 79 4.60 -1.11 -2.19
CA LEU A 79 3.72 -0.10 -1.64
C LEU A 79 4.49 0.64 -0.57
N GLU A 80 4.65 1.94 -0.72
CA GLU A 80 5.21 2.82 0.30
C GLU A 80 4.11 3.72 0.85
N ILE A 81 4.09 3.83 2.17
CA ILE A 81 3.14 4.65 2.92
C ILE A 81 3.94 5.68 3.67
N SER A 82 3.66 6.94 3.38
CA SER A 82 4.36 8.10 3.94
C SER A 82 3.39 9.03 4.65
N ASP A 83 3.88 9.82 5.59
CA ASP A 83 3.12 10.93 6.15
C ASP A 83 2.89 12.04 5.10
N GLU A 84 2.12 13.05 5.47
CA GLU A 84 1.86 14.23 4.64
C GLU A 84 3.11 15.04 4.27
N ASN A 85 4.22 14.85 5.00
CA ASN A 85 5.50 15.49 4.74
C ASN A 85 6.41 14.64 3.83
N GLY A 86 5.95 13.46 3.41
CA GLY A 86 6.72 12.54 2.57
C GLY A 86 7.70 11.65 3.34
N ASN A 87 7.61 11.57 4.67
CA ASN A 87 8.42 10.63 5.44
C ASN A 87 7.81 9.24 5.37
N ALA A 88 8.56 8.28 4.83
CA ALA A 88 8.11 6.89 4.74
C ALA A 88 7.95 6.26 6.14
N ILE A 89 6.78 5.68 6.40
CA ILE A 89 6.38 5.06 7.67
C ILE A 89 6.39 3.54 7.55
N THR A 90 5.77 3.02 6.49
CA THR A 90 5.64 1.58 6.28
C THR A 90 5.82 1.25 4.81
N ARG A 91 6.47 0.12 4.54
CA ARG A 91 6.64 -0.40 3.19
C ARG A 91 6.17 -1.85 3.11
N TYR A 92 5.35 -2.15 2.12
CA TYR A 92 4.93 -3.51 1.81
C TYR A 92 5.53 -3.97 0.50
N ARG A 93 5.93 -5.25 0.46
CA ARG A 93 6.30 -5.93 -0.77
C ARG A 93 5.21 -6.91 -1.14
N ILE A 94 4.70 -6.79 -2.36
CA ILE A 94 3.64 -7.61 -2.90
C ILE A 94 4.18 -8.35 -4.11
N MET A 95 3.94 -9.66 -4.17
CA MET A 95 4.39 -10.50 -5.28
C MET A 95 3.24 -11.34 -5.83
N ARG A 96 3.28 -11.54 -7.15
CA ARG A 96 2.40 -12.47 -7.83
C ARG A 96 2.85 -13.90 -7.49
N SER A 97 1.96 -14.66 -6.89
CA SER A 97 2.08 -16.09 -6.68
C SER A 97 1.61 -16.83 -7.93
N TYR A 98 2.50 -17.70 -8.42
CA TYR A 98 2.24 -18.69 -9.47
C TYR A 98 2.10 -20.05 -8.80
N CYS A 99 1.02 -20.21 -8.02
CA CYS A 99 0.55 -21.52 -7.61
C CYS A 99 -0.48 -22.00 -8.63
#